data_AF-A0A7X1NSJ8-F1
#
_entry.id   AF-A0A7X1NSJ8-F1
#
_cell.length_a   1.000
_cell.length_b   1.000
_cell.length_c   1.000
_cell.angle_alpha   90.00
_cell.angle_beta   90.00
_cell.angle_gamma   90.00
#
_symmetry.space_group_name_H-M   'P 1'
#
loop_
_entity.id
_entity.type
_entity.pdbx_description
1 polymer ?
#
loop_
_entity_poly.entity_id
_entity_poly.type
_entity_poly.pdbx_seq_one_letter_code
_entity_poly.pdbx_strand_id
1 'polypeptide(L)'
;MLHITVTAKKSVDPELDGLGRPFVGYEAGMTPDEMYEANHGEWAVGARAQNERFALFSFGRTVIQAVEIESLELTNEREPDDTRDHRYTIHGKILSNGHPVFDKYVGKPTPVSVARNPVRYFNDEELDGGSGALCRCGCEGWTTRGDFIPGHDQRAIHERIARIGTVAEFLDWMDVVRPASLKA
;
A
#
# COMPACT_ATOMS: atom_id res chain seq x y z
N MET A 1 -0.26 -8.69 -4.39
CA MET A 1 -1.51 -7.90 -4.34
C MET A 1 -2.31 -8.13 -3.03
N LEU A 2 -2.82 -7.06 -2.40
CA LEU A 2 -3.83 -7.13 -1.33
C LEU A 2 -5.24 -7.17 -1.95
N HIS A 3 -6.12 -8.03 -1.46
CA HIS A 3 -7.52 -8.09 -1.87
C HIS A 3 -8.45 -8.07 -0.65
N ILE A 4 -9.50 -7.26 -0.72
CA ILE A 4 -10.49 -7.06 0.33
C ILE A 4 -11.88 -7.25 -0.24
N THR A 5 -12.65 -8.18 0.33
CA THR A 5 -14.09 -8.29 0.04
C THR A 5 -14.87 -7.37 0.98
N VAL A 6 -15.59 -6.40 0.41
CA VAL A 6 -16.46 -5.50 1.16
C VAL A 6 -17.89 -6.04 1.26
N THR A 7 -18.62 -5.60 2.28
CA THR A 7 -20.02 -5.97 2.49
C THR A 7 -20.97 -4.99 1.80
N ALA A 8 -22.26 -5.30 1.81
CA ALA A 8 -23.27 -4.33 1.39
C ALA A 8 -23.22 -3.09 2.30
N LYS A 9 -23.56 -1.93 1.74
CA LYS A 9 -23.57 -0.66 2.49
C LYS A 9 -24.44 -0.79 3.72
N LYS A 10 -23.91 -0.34 4.85
CA LYS A 10 -24.63 -0.25 6.12
C LYS A 10 -24.21 1.01 6.85
N SER A 11 -25.17 1.62 7.53
CA SER A 11 -24.89 2.71 8.47
C SER A 11 -24.08 2.17 9.65
N VAL A 12 -23.16 3.00 10.12
CA VAL A 12 -22.40 2.79 11.35
C VAL A 12 -22.50 4.07 12.17
N ASP A 13 -22.24 3.96 13.47
CA ASP A 13 -22.17 5.12 14.35
C ASP A 13 -20.80 5.80 14.20
N PRO A 14 -20.73 7.06 13.71
CA PRO A 14 -19.47 7.77 13.56
C PRO A 14 -18.67 7.90 14.86
N GLU A 15 -19.31 7.89 16.03
CA GLU A 15 -18.61 8.00 17.31
C GLU A 15 -17.90 6.69 17.70
N LEU A 16 -18.37 5.56 17.15
CA LEU A 16 -17.80 4.22 17.42
C LEU A 16 -16.91 3.71 16.28
N ASP A 17 -17.03 4.32 15.09
CA ASP A 17 -16.20 4.01 13.93
C ASP A 17 -14.82 4.68 14.08
N GLY A 18 -13.76 3.90 13.93
CA GLY A 18 -12.40 4.37 14.12
C GLY A 18 -11.92 5.43 13.13
N LEU A 19 -12.70 5.69 12.08
CA LEU A 19 -12.45 6.74 11.09
C LEU A 19 -13.57 7.79 11.05
N GLY A 20 -14.52 7.77 11.99
CA GLY A 20 -15.63 8.72 12.02
C GLY A 20 -16.61 8.59 10.85
N ARG A 21 -16.68 7.41 10.21
CA ARG A 21 -17.48 7.22 8.99
C ARG A 21 -18.97 7.13 9.32
N PRO A 22 -19.85 7.67 8.45
CA PRO A 22 -21.31 7.48 8.60
C PRO A 22 -21.81 6.13 8.06
N PHE A 23 -21.02 5.47 7.21
CA PHE A 23 -21.36 4.16 6.65
C PHE A 23 -20.09 3.43 6.19
N VAL A 24 -20.21 2.11 6.06
CA VAL A 24 -19.17 1.24 5.48
C VAL A 24 -19.80 0.32 4.44
N GLY A 25 -18.97 -0.32 3.61
CA GLY A 25 -19.42 -1.23 2.57
C GLY A 25 -19.73 -0.53 1.26
N TYR A 26 -20.47 -1.22 0.39
CA TYR A 26 -20.72 -0.78 -0.97
C TYR A 26 -22.20 -0.92 -1.36
N GLU A 27 -22.68 0.05 -2.14
CA GLU A 27 -23.92 -0.05 -2.89
C GLU A 27 -23.68 0.41 -4.34
N ALA A 28 -24.51 -0.08 -5.27
CA ALA A 28 -24.39 0.29 -6.67
C ALA A 28 -24.67 1.79 -6.87
N GLY A 29 -23.79 2.47 -7.61
CA GLY A 29 -23.91 3.90 -7.91
C GLY A 29 -23.06 4.81 -7.04
N MET A 30 -22.39 4.29 -6.01
CA MET A 30 -21.37 5.05 -5.28
C MET A 30 -20.25 5.49 -6.22
N THR A 31 -19.78 6.71 -6.01
CA THR A 31 -18.59 7.24 -6.69
C THR A 31 -17.32 6.51 -6.19
N PRO A 32 -16.21 6.55 -6.95
CA PRO A 32 -14.95 6.00 -6.50
C PRO A 32 -14.49 6.58 -5.16
N ASP A 33 -14.64 7.89 -4.95
CA ASP A 33 -14.24 8.55 -3.71
C ASP A 33 -15.12 8.09 -2.52
N GLU A 34 -16.45 8.02 -2.68
CA GLU A 34 -17.33 7.50 -1.63
C GLU A 34 -17.01 6.04 -1.28
N MET A 35 -16.69 5.23 -2.30
CA MET A 35 -16.30 3.83 -2.08
C MET A 35 -14.99 3.76 -1.29
N TYR A 36 -14.01 4.58 -1.66
CA TYR A 36 -12.71 4.64 -1.00
C TYR A 36 -12.86 5.10 0.45
N GLU A 37 -13.51 6.24 0.70
CA GLU A 37 -13.74 6.77 2.04
C GLU A 37 -14.45 5.77 2.96
N ALA A 38 -15.46 5.06 2.44
CA ALA A 38 -16.20 4.06 3.20
C ALA A 38 -15.41 2.78 3.52
N ASN A 39 -14.39 2.44 2.73
CA ASN A 39 -13.74 1.12 2.78
C ASN A 39 -12.22 1.14 2.93
N HIS A 40 -11.57 2.30 3.00
CA HIS A 40 -10.11 2.37 3.05
C HIS A 40 -9.50 1.93 4.39
N GLY A 41 -10.27 1.83 5.49
CA GLY A 41 -9.69 1.43 6.77
C GLY A 41 -10.52 0.54 7.69
N GLU A 42 -9.92 0.27 8.84
CA GLU A 42 -10.27 -0.76 9.84
C GLU A 42 -10.00 -2.22 9.43
N TRP A 43 -8.99 -2.45 8.60
CA TRP A 43 -8.66 -3.81 8.14
C TRP A 43 -7.65 -4.50 9.05
N ALA A 44 -7.99 -5.70 9.51
CA ALA A 44 -7.03 -6.60 10.16
C ALA A 44 -6.13 -7.22 9.08
N VAL A 45 -5.05 -6.53 8.76
CA VAL A 45 -4.04 -6.98 7.81
C VAL A 45 -2.79 -7.44 8.54
N GLY A 46 -2.23 -8.56 8.11
CA GLY A 46 -0.97 -9.07 8.68
C GLY A 46 0.25 -8.32 8.13
N ALA A 47 1.43 -8.65 8.65
CA ALA A 47 2.71 -8.03 8.24
C ALA A 47 2.97 -8.05 6.71
N ARG A 48 2.39 -9.01 5.99
CA ARG A 48 2.47 -9.08 4.53
C ARG A 48 1.92 -7.82 3.83
N ALA A 49 0.82 -7.23 4.32
CA ALA A 49 0.20 -6.07 3.68
C ALA A 49 1.13 -4.87 3.58
N GLN A 50 2.07 -4.71 4.52
CA GLN A 50 3.07 -3.65 4.50
C GLN A 50 3.97 -3.69 3.26
N ASN A 51 4.00 -4.81 2.54
CA ASN A 51 4.78 -5.02 1.32
C ASN A 51 3.95 -5.00 0.03
N GLU A 52 2.63 -4.88 0.13
CA GLU A 52 1.74 -4.90 -1.03
C GLU A 52 1.70 -3.52 -1.69
N ARG A 53 1.78 -3.48 -3.03
CA ARG A 53 1.73 -2.22 -3.80
C ARG A 53 0.31 -1.79 -4.15
N PHE A 54 -0.60 -2.75 -4.30
CA PHE A 54 -1.97 -2.48 -4.72
C PHE A 54 -2.97 -3.17 -3.80
N ALA A 55 -4.08 -2.50 -3.54
CA ALA A 55 -5.26 -3.04 -2.91
C ALA A 55 -6.40 -3.14 -3.94
N LEU A 56 -7.04 -4.30 -4.03
CA LEU A 56 -8.27 -4.51 -4.77
C LEU A 56 -9.43 -4.67 -3.81
N PHE A 57 -10.54 -3.98 -4.09
CA PHE A 57 -11.78 -4.15 -3.37
C PHE A 57 -12.81 -4.85 -4.25
N SER A 58 -13.47 -5.87 -3.73
CA SER A 58 -14.55 -6.56 -4.42
C SER A 58 -15.84 -6.57 -3.62
N PHE A 59 -16.95 -6.57 -4.35
CA PHE A 59 -18.28 -6.80 -3.79
C PHE A 59 -18.93 -7.96 -4.54
N GLY A 60 -19.45 -8.93 -3.78
CA GLY A 60 -19.93 -10.19 -4.34
C GLY A 60 -18.80 -10.95 -5.03
N ARG A 61 -18.84 -11.01 -6.37
CA ARG A 61 -17.82 -11.69 -7.19
C ARG A 61 -17.07 -10.74 -8.13
N THR A 62 -17.23 -9.43 -8.00
CA THR A 62 -16.69 -8.45 -8.94
C THR A 62 -15.75 -7.49 -8.21
N VAL A 63 -14.58 -7.22 -8.79
CA VAL A 63 -13.69 -6.15 -8.30
C VAL A 63 -14.31 -4.80 -8.69
N ILE A 64 -14.52 -3.95 -7.70
CA ILE A 64 -15.21 -2.65 -7.84
C ILE A 64 -14.26 -1.46 -7.73
N GLN A 65 -13.08 -1.64 -7.12
CA GLN A 65 -12.08 -0.57 -7.02
C GLN A 65 -10.67 -1.15 -6.91
N ALA A 66 -9.69 -0.41 -7.42
CA ALA A 66 -8.27 -0.66 -7.25
C ALA A 66 -7.57 0.60 -6.74
N VAL A 67 -6.62 0.43 -5.83
CA VAL A 67 -5.86 1.51 -5.19
C VAL A 67 -4.38 1.17 -5.22
N GLU A 68 -3.51 2.14 -5.55
CA GLU A 68 -2.08 2.04 -5.28
C GLU A 68 -1.81 2.50 -3.85
N ILE A 69 -1.25 1.59 -3.05
CA ILE A 69 -1.00 1.78 -1.63
C ILE A 69 0.25 2.66 -1.47
N GLU A 70 0.08 3.81 -0.83
CA GLU A 70 1.17 4.70 -0.46
C GLU A 70 1.67 4.38 0.95
N SER A 71 0.74 4.21 1.91
CA SER A 71 1.05 3.80 3.28
C SER A 71 -0.08 2.98 3.91
N LEU A 72 0.26 2.25 4.97
CA LEU A 72 -0.69 1.58 5.86
C LEU A 72 -0.48 2.10 7.27
N GLU A 73 -1.44 2.84 7.80
CA GLU A 73 -1.36 3.48 9.10
C GLU A 73 -2.27 2.77 10.11
N LEU A 74 -1.88 2.76 11.38
CA LEU A 74 -2.72 2.18 12.42
C LEU A 74 -3.97 3.06 12.58
N THR A 75 -5.16 2.47 12.48
CA THR A 75 -6.41 3.26 12.47
C THR A 75 -6.67 3.97 13.80
N ASN A 76 -6.28 3.37 14.94
CA ASN A 76 -6.31 4.01 16.26
C ASN A 76 -5.24 3.43 17.18
N GLU A 77 -4.68 4.28 18.04
CA GLU A 77 -3.89 3.84 19.19
C GLU A 77 -4.79 3.05 20.15
N ARG A 78 -4.25 1.96 20.69
CA ARG A 78 -5.02 1.04 21.51
C ARG A 78 -4.80 1.27 22.99
N GLU A 79 -5.87 1.07 23.75
CA GLU A 79 -5.77 0.82 25.17
C GLU A 79 -4.95 -0.47 25.41
N PRO A 80 -4.12 -0.52 26.47
CA PRO A 80 -3.19 -1.62 26.72
C PRO A 80 -3.81 -3.02 26.86
N ASP A 81 -5.13 -3.12 27.06
CA ASP A 81 -5.87 -4.36 27.31
C ASP A 81 -6.66 -4.89 26.09
N ASP A 82 -6.59 -4.22 24.93
CA ASP A 82 -7.28 -4.67 23.71
C ASP A 82 -6.56 -5.84 23.02
N THR A 83 -7.14 -7.04 23.15
CA THR A 83 -6.63 -8.31 22.61
C THR A 83 -6.96 -8.58 21.13
N ARG A 84 -7.68 -7.70 20.43
CA ARG A 84 -8.07 -7.91 19.01
C ARG A 84 -6.84 -7.81 18.08
N ASP A 85 -6.97 -8.07 16.79
CA ASP A 85 -5.87 -7.80 15.83
C ASP A 85 -5.79 -6.30 15.49
N HIS A 86 -4.58 -5.74 15.33
CA HIS A 86 -4.36 -4.36 14.88
C HIS A 86 -5.12 -4.08 13.57
N ARG A 87 -5.71 -2.88 13.50
CA ARG A 87 -6.48 -2.43 12.35
C ARG A 87 -5.73 -1.32 11.65
N TYR A 88 -5.70 -1.40 10.32
CA TYR A 88 -4.98 -0.44 9.49
C TYR A 88 -5.91 0.26 8.52
N THR A 89 -5.55 1.51 8.26
CA THR A 89 -6.07 2.39 7.24
C THR A 89 -5.12 2.38 6.06
N ILE A 90 -5.67 2.14 4.88
CA ILE A 90 -4.97 2.17 3.61
C ILE A 90 -5.00 3.61 3.12
N HIS A 91 -3.84 4.24 3.02
CA HIS A 91 -3.68 5.52 2.33
C HIS A 91 -3.11 5.24 0.95
N GLY A 92 -3.74 5.79 -0.07
CA GLY A 92 -3.32 5.55 -1.43
C GLY A 92 -4.11 6.32 -2.45
N LYS A 93 -3.76 6.06 -3.71
CA LYS A 93 -4.38 6.72 -4.87
C LYS A 93 -5.33 5.77 -5.55
N ILE A 94 -6.58 6.21 -5.75
CA ILE A 94 -7.58 5.49 -6.54
C ILE A 94 -7.07 5.38 -7.98
N LEU A 95 -7.02 4.16 -8.49
CA LEU A 95 -6.63 3.88 -9.87
C LEU A 95 -7.84 4.06 -10.79
N SER A 96 -7.58 4.52 -12.00
CA SER A 96 -8.60 4.80 -13.01
C SER A 96 -8.23 4.19 -14.37
N ASN A 97 -9.17 4.27 -15.32
CA ASN A 97 -9.02 3.73 -16.67
C ASN A 97 -7.71 4.15 -17.34
N GLY A 98 -7.02 3.20 -17.96
CA GLY A 98 -5.69 3.38 -18.56
C GLY A 98 -4.55 2.96 -17.63
N HIS A 99 -4.81 2.69 -16.35
CA HIS A 99 -3.83 2.07 -15.47
C HIS A 99 -3.89 0.52 -15.62
N PRO A 100 -2.76 -0.19 -15.81
CA PRO A 100 -2.76 -1.63 -16.06
C PRO A 100 -3.52 -2.46 -15.02
N VAL A 101 -3.37 -2.13 -13.72
CA VAL A 101 -4.11 -2.79 -12.64
C VAL A 101 -5.63 -2.55 -12.76
N PHE A 102 -6.04 -1.32 -13.05
CA PHE A 102 -7.46 -0.97 -13.18
C PHE A 102 -8.05 -1.74 -14.36
N ASP A 103 -7.44 -1.62 -15.53
CA ASP A 103 -7.89 -2.23 -16.77
C ASP A 103 -7.88 -3.76 -16.68
N LYS A 104 -6.97 -4.34 -15.88
CA LYS A 104 -6.89 -5.78 -15.64
C LYS A 104 -7.97 -6.28 -14.69
N TYR A 105 -8.33 -5.55 -13.64
CA TYR A 105 -9.15 -6.08 -12.55
C TYR A 105 -10.51 -5.42 -12.38
N VAL A 106 -10.63 -4.11 -12.47
CA VAL A 106 -11.88 -3.41 -12.13
C VAL A 106 -12.97 -3.77 -13.12
N GLY A 107 -14.16 -4.10 -12.59
CA GLY A 107 -15.30 -4.61 -13.35
C GLY A 107 -15.23 -6.11 -13.71
N LYS A 108 -14.15 -6.81 -13.36
CA LYS A 108 -13.96 -8.24 -13.67
C LYS A 108 -14.18 -9.13 -12.45
N PRO A 109 -14.30 -10.46 -12.63
CA PRO A 109 -14.40 -11.39 -11.52
C PRO A 109 -13.23 -11.27 -10.55
N THR A 110 -13.50 -11.44 -9.25
CA THR A 110 -12.44 -11.45 -8.23
C THR A 110 -11.40 -12.55 -8.51
N PRO A 111 -10.09 -12.26 -8.40
CA PRO A 111 -9.02 -13.23 -8.62
C PRO A 111 -8.84 -14.22 -7.46
N VAL A 112 -9.55 -14.03 -6.35
CA VAL A 112 -9.46 -14.91 -5.16
C VAL A 112 -10.76 -15.67 -4.94
N SER A 113 -10.66 -16.85 -4.32
CA SER A 113 -11.83 -17.63 -3.94
C SER A 113 -12.60 -16.97 -2.79
N VAL A 114 -13.92 -17.18 -2.78
CA VAL A 114 -14.80 -16.70 -1.72
C VAL A 114 -14.44 -17.40 -0.40
N ALA A 115 -14.28 -16.62 0.66
CA ALA A 115 -13.96 -17.15 1.98
C ALA A 115 -14.50 -16.26 3.12
N ARG A 116 -14.49 -16.80 4.34
CA ARG A 116 -15.00 -16.11 5.54
C ARG A 116 -14.18 -14.88 5.94
N ASN A 117 -12.85 -14.92 5.75
CA ASN A 117 -12.00 -13.76 6.04
C ASN A 117 -11.92 -12.88 4.78
N PRO A 118 -12.35 -11.61 4.85
CA PRO A 118 -12.41 -10.70 3.71
C PRO A 118 -11.03 -10.28 3.18
N VAL A 119 -10.00 -10.34 4.02
CA VAL A 119 -8.62 -9.96 3.65
C VAL A 119 -7.91 -11.18 3.05
N ARG A 120 -7.39 -11.00 1.84
CA ARG A 120 -6.70 -12.01 1.05
C ARG A 120 -5.50 -11.41 0.35
N TYR A 121 -4.61 -12.29 -0.08
CA TYR A 121 -3.46 -11.94 -0.89
C TYR A 121 -3.37 -12.90 -2.05
N PHE A 122 -2.92 -12.38 -3.18
CA PHE A 122 -2.59 -13.19 -4.35
C PHE A 122 -1.44 -12.52 -5.10
N ASN A 123 -0.82 -13.29 -6.00
CA ASN A 123 0.26 -12.81 -6.84
C ASN A 123 -0.25 -12.70 -8.27
N ASP A 124 0.17 -11.67 -8.98
CA ASP A 124 -0.02 -11.47 -10.41
C ASP A 124 1.35 -11.35 -11.05
N GLU A 125 1.84 -12.40 -11.72
CA GLU A 125 3.19 -12.42 -12.29
C GLU A 125 3.47 -11.28 -13.29
N GLU A 126 2.44 -10.78 -13.98
CA GLU A 126 2.59 -9.70 -14.96
C GLU A 126 2.77 -8.34 -14.27
N LEU A 127 2.03 -8.09 -13.18
CA LEU A 127 2.08 -6.82 -12.44
C LEU A 127 3.14 -6.83 -11.33
N ASP A 128 3.32 -7.97 -10.67
CA ASP A 128 4.31 -8.20 -9.62
C ASP A 128 5.71 -8.49 -10.21
N GLY A 129 5.79 -8.97 -11.47
CA GLY A 129 7.05 -9.29 -12.17
C GLY A 129 7.41 -8.36 -13.33
N GLY A 130 6.48 -7.55 -13.86
CA GLY A 130 6.66 -6.83 -15.13
C GLY A 130 6.84 -5.31 -15.06
N SER A 131 6.89 -4.68 -13.89
CA SER A 131 7.13 -3.22 -13.80
C SER A 131 7.87 -2.79 -12.53
N GLY A 132 8.97 -3.48 -12.24
CA GLY A 132 10.02 -2.90 -11.42
C GLY A 132 10.64 -1.68 -12.09
N ALA A 133 11.13 -0.72 -11.31
CA ALA A 133 12.20 0.13 -11.83
C ALA A 133 13.50 -0.72 -11.89
N LEU A 134 14.48 -0.31 -12.68
CA LEU A 134 15.83 -0.84 -12.50
C LEU A 134 16.31 -0.45 -11.09
N CYS A 135 16.94 -1.38 -10.37
CA CYS A 135 17.51 -1.08 -9.06
C CYS A 135 18.46 0.11 -9.17
N ARG A 136 18.19 1.19 -8.42
CA ARG A 136 19.05 2.39 -8.36
C ARG A 136 20.42 2.11 -7.76
N CYS A 137 20.62 0.92 -7.19
CA CYS A 137 21.94 0.43 -6.84
C CYS A 137 22.88 0.34 -8.05
N GLY A 138 22.35 0.13 -9.26
CA GLY A 138 23.09 -0.05 -10.51
C GLY A 138 23.26 -1.51 -10.93
N CYS A 139 22.65 -2.46 -10.21
CA CYS A 139 22.51 -3.80 -10.77
C CYS A 139 21.38 -3.78 -11.80
N GLU A 140 21.56 -4.48 -12.91
CA GLU A 140 20.54 -4.65 -13.96
C GLU A 140 19.30 -5.46 -13.49
N GLY A 141 19.21 -5.74 -12.19
CA GLY A 141 18.05 -6.34 -11.56
C GLY A 141 16.89 -5.36 -11.39
N TRP A 142 15.69 -5.88 -11.59
CA TRP A 142 14.43 -5.17 -11.46
C TRP A 142 13.96 -5.15 -10.00
N THR A 143 13.45 -4.01 -9.53
CA THR A 143 12.86 -3.91 -8.19
C THR A 143 11.47 -4.53 -8.18
N THR A 144 11.11 -5.25 -7.12
CA THR A 144 9.71 -5.66 -6.92
C THR A 144 8.90 -4.56 -6.24
N ARG A 145 9.57 -3.64 -5.53
CA ARG A 145 9.04 -2.44 -4.88
C ARG A 145 10.16 -1.41 -4.67
N GLY A 146 9.83 -0.12 -4.74
CA GLY A 146 10.73 0.99 -4.40
C GLY A 146 11.92 1.14 -5.35
N ASP A 147 12.87 1.98 -4.95
CA ASP A 147 14.06 2.33 -5.74
C ASP A 147 15.14 1.24 -5.74
N PHE A 148 15.09 0.29 -4.80
CA PHE A 148 16.12 -0.72 -4.60
C PHE A 148 15.51 -2.11 -4.37
N ILE A 149 16.20 -3.15 -4.84
CA ILE A 149 15.97 -4.52 -4.39
C ILE A 149 16.28 -4.58 -2.88
N PRO A 150 15.53 -5.35 -2.06
CA PRO A 150 15.76 -5.40 -0.61
C PRO A 150 17.23 -5.65 -0.24
N GLY A 151 17.79 -4.76 0.59
CA GLY A 151 19.18 -4.77 1.04
C GLY A 151 20.20 -4.18 0.04
N HIS A 152 19.80 -3.90 -1.20
CA HIS A 152 20.68 -3.26 -2.18
C HIS A 152 20.87 -1.76 -1.93
N ASP A 153 19.97 -1.12 -1.19
CA ASP A 153 20.12 0.26 -0.71
C ASP A 153 21.35 0.40 0.19
N GLN A 154 21.48 -0.49 1.19
CA GLN A 154 22.61 -0.53 2.12
C GLN A 154 23.91 -0.86 1.41
N ARG A 155 23.89 -1.81 0.46
CA ARG A 155 25.07 -2.09 -0.35
C ARG A 155 25.47 -0.87 -1.19
N ALA A 156 24.50 -0.26 -1.88
CA ALA A 156 24.74 0.85 -2.79
C ALA A 156 25.31 2.09 -2.10
N ILE A 157 24.85 2.41 -0.87
CA ILE A 157 25.37 3.54 -0.11
C ILE A 157 26.80 3.29 0.38
N HIS A 158 27.08 2.11 0.94
CA HIS A 158 28.43 1.77 1.41
C HIS A 158 29.46 1.72 0.27
N GLU A 159 29.09 1.15 -0.89
CA GLU A 159 29.96 1.13 -2.08
C GLU A 159 30.32 2.55 -2.55
N ARG A 160 29.38 3.50 -2.47
CA ARG A 160 29.62 4.89 -2.89
C ARG A 160 30.45 5.66 -1.86
N ILE A 161 30.20 5.46 -0.56
CA ILE A 161 31.04 6.01 0.51
C ILE A 161 32.49 5.50 0.37
N ALA A 162 32.67 4.21 0.10
CA ALA A 162 34.00 3.62 -0.11
C ALA A 162 34.76 4.21 -1.31
N ARG A 163 34.07 4.76 -2.32
CA ARG A 163 34.71 5.47 -3.45
C ARG A 163 35.18 6.88 -3.09
N ILE A 164 34.54 7.51 -2.10
CA ILE A 164 34.93 8.82 -1.58
C ILE A 164 36.12 8.65 -0.62
N GLY A 165 36.11 7.56 0.16
CA GLY A 165 37.15 7.21 1.11
C GLY A 165 36.51 6.69 2.37
N THR A 166 36.40 7.55 3.37
CA THR A 166 35.84 7.27 4.68
C THR A 166 34.42 7.83 4.84
N VAL A 167 33.69 7.33 5.85
CA VAL A 167 32.38 7.88 6.23
C VAL A 167 32.49 9.36 6.63
N ALA A 168 33.56 9.76 7.32
CA ALA A 168 33.77 11.15 7.72
C ALA A 168 33.88 12.08 6.50
N GLU A 169 34.68 11.70 5.49
CA GLU A 169 34.82 12.48 4.26
C GLU A 169 33.51 12.58 3.47
N PHE A 170 32.69 11.54 3.48
CA PHE A 170 31.35 11.61 2.90
C PHE A 170 30.45 12.60 3.64
N LEU A 171 30.46 12.60 4.97
CA LEU A 171 29.66 13.53 5.77
C LEU A 171 30.12 14.97 5.56
N ASP A 172 31.44 15.23 5.57
CA ASP A 172 32.01 16.55 5.30
C ASP A 172 31.59 17.06 3.90
N TRP A 173 31.65 16.21 2.89
CA TRP A 173 31.16 16.54 1.54
C TRP A 173 29.64 16.80 1.52
N MET A 174 28.86 15.98 2.20
CA MET A 174 27.40 16.08 2.24
C MET A 174 26.98 17.40 2.90
N ASP A 175 27.61 17.80 4.00
CA ASP A 175 27.33 19.06 4.70
C ASP A 175 27.68 20.30 3.87
N VAL A 176 28.68 20.21 2.97
CA VAL A 176 28.97 21.27 1.99
C VAL A 176 27.89 21.36 0.91
N VAL A 177 27.40 20.23 0.40
CA VAL A 177 26.41 20.18 -0.70
C VAL A 177 24.97 20.42 -0.20
N ARG A 178 24.68 20.02 1.03
CA ARG A 178 23.38 20.11 1.72
C ARG A 178 23.58 20.65 3.14
N PRO A 179 23.99 21.93 3.30
CA PRO A 179 24.14 22.52 4.63
C PRO A 179 22.84 22.45 5.41
N ALA A 180 22.91 22.09 6.69
CA ALA A 180 21.77 21.84 7.58
C ALA A 180 20.75 23.00 7.70
N SER A 181 21.11 24.20 7.24
CA SER A 181 20.23 25.36 7.11
C SER A 181 19.23 25.27 5.94
N LEU A 182 19.41 24.33 5.01
CA LEU A 182 18.43 23.97 3.99
C LEU A 182 17.47 22.92 4.58
N LYS A 183 16.58 23.34 5.47
CA LYS A 183 15.42 22.50 5.80
C LYS A 183 14.44 22.56 4.61
N ALA A 184 14.02 21.38 4.16
CA ALA A 184 12.87 21.21 3.27
C ALA A 184 11.57 21.65 3.96
#